data_AF-A0A2C5Y405-F1
#
_entry.id   AF-A0A2C5Y405-F1
#
_cell.length_a   1.000
_cell.length_b   1.000
_cell.length_c   1.000
_cell.angle_alpha   90.00
_cell.angle_beta   90.00
_cell.angle_gamma   90.00
#
_symmetry.space_group_name_H-M   'P 1'
#
loop_
_entity.id
_entity.type
_entity.pdbx_description
1 polymer ?
#
loop_
_entity_poly.entity_id
_entity_poly.type
_entity_poly.pdbx_seq_one_letter_code
_entity_poly.pdbx_strand_id
1 'polypeptide(L)'
;MFSDAYTFMEESFAPDLDTSCLAEASIWEAVRNHPSIQHSIPIPSSNSPAAKRMRAAAALIMYSRALAKYIWRPTYITRETDLDKTLASLEAQDPLHEAYARAVLLKISPERQAVCRQSCIKYVVADFMDVMGCLVPEEHRDSFQPGLKQLSEKISDGWFAVQKLQEKVKPSFHFNYLEEWQPLPQTPSSPDQLASSAPGDESSARVVWPTFLYTNPDHETEELLHHGYTITYAQIGDAEKELSRRAVRKTLRLNEQAIAGNKKRRDSGIFLSHGPLLSSPVK
;
A
#
# COMPACT_ATOMS: atom_id res chain seq x y z
N MET A 1 1.66 11.07 14.91
CA MET A 1 0.84 10.13 14.10
C MET A 1 1.72 9.24 13.23
N PHE A 2 2.58 9.80 12.36
CA PHE A 2 3.48 9.00 11.51
C PHE A 2 4.40 8.05 12.30
N SER A 3 5.17 8.56 13.27
CA SER A 3 6.16 7.74 14.00
C SER A 3 5.55 6.48 14.62
N ASP A 4 4.41 6.61 15.32
CA ASP A 4 3.72 5.46 15.92
C ASP A 4 3.30 4.43 14.86
N ALA A 5 2.76 4.91 13.73
CA ALA A 5 2.31 4.03 12.65
C ALA A 5 3.50 3.37 11.92
N TYR A 6 4.57 4.12 11.67
CA TYR A 6 5.79 3.61 11.05
C TYR A 6 6.40 2.50 11.91
N THR A 7 6.63 2.75 13.20
CA THR A 7 7.17 1.75 14.14
C THR A 7 6.30 0.52 14.21
N PHE A 8 4.98 0.67 14.37
CA PHE A 8 4.05 -0.46 14.43
C PHE A 8 4.09 -1.33 13.15
N MET A 9 4.15 -0.70 11.97
CA MET A 9 4.19 -1.43 10.69
C MET A 9 5.56 -2.06 10.43
N GLU A 10 6.65 -1.38 10.79
CA GLU A 10 8.00 -1.93 10.68
C GLU A 10 8.15 -3.17 11.57
N GLU A 11 7.79 -3.09 12.85
CA GLU A 11 7.85 -4.20 13.80
C GLU A 11 6.98 -5.39 13.34
N SER A 12 5.83 -5.12 12.72
CA SER A 12 4.89 -6.18 12.32
C SER A 12 5.21 -6.85 10.99
N PHE A 13 5.88 -6.15 10.06
CA PHE A 13 6.08 -6.65 8.68
C PHE A 13 7.55 -6.82 8.25
N ALA A 14 8.51 -6.32 9.04
CA ALA A 14 9.93 -6.59 8.87
C ALA A 14 10.40 -8.00 9.29
N PRO A 15 9.72 -8.74 10.19
CA PRO A 15 10.07 -10.12 10.48
C PRO A 15 10.00 -11.06 9.27
N ASP A 16 10.57 -12.25 9.43
CA ASP A 16 10.50 -13.31 8.43
C ASP A 16 9.08 -13.87 8.36
N LEU A 17 8.60 -14.10 7.14
CA LEU A 17 7.40 -14.88 6.90
C LEU A 17 7.75 -16.35 6.72
N ASP A 18 6.81 -17.22 7.07
CA ASP A 18 6.94 -18.66 6.85
C ASP A 18 7.06 -19.01 5.38
N THR A 19 7.78 -20.10 5.10
CA THR A 19 7.99 -20.58 3.73
C THR A 19 6.68 -20.91 3.01
N SER A 20 5.64 -21.35 3.74
CA SER A 20 4.29 -21.57 3.23
C SER A 20 3.64 -20.26 2.74
N CYS A 21 3.70 -19.20 3.53
CA CYS A 21 3.20 -17.86 3.16
C CYS A 21 3.97 -17.28 1.96
N LEU A 22 5.29 -17.47 1.91
CA LEU A 22 6.11 -17.03 0.77
C LEU A 22 5.78 -17.77 -0.54
N ALA A 23 5.31 -19.01 -0.46
CA ALA A 23 4.98 -19.85 -1.62
C ALA A 23 3.55 -19.64 -2.14
N GLU A 24 2.64 -19.13 -1.31
CA GLU A 24 1.23 -18.98 -1.62
C GLU A 24 0.97 -17.79 -2.57
N ALA A 25 0.89 -18.06 -3.88
CA ALA A 25 0.80 -17.02 -4.90
C ALA A 25 -0.42 -16.10 -4.75
N SER A 26 -1.56 -16.65 -4.30
CA SER A 26 -2.82 -15.91 -4.17
C SER A 26 -2.73 -14.73 -3.20
N ILE A 27 -2.04 -14.90 -2.06
CA ILE A 27 -1.81 -13.83 -1.06
C ILE A 27 -1.05 -12.66 -1.71
N TRP A 28 0.02 -12.96 -2.45
CA TRP A 28 0.84 -11.93 -3.06
C TRP A 28 0.17 -11.23 -4.24
N GLU A 29 -0.67 -11.94 -4.99
CA GLU A 29 -1.47 -11.35 -6.05
C GLU A 29 -2.52 -10.40 -5.50
N ALA A 30 -3.20 -10.76 -4.40
CA ALA A 30 -4.14 -9.88 -3.72
C ALA A 30 -3.50 -8.56 -3.30
N VAL A 31 -2.32 -8.62 -2.65
CA VAL A 31 -1.59 -7.42 -2.21
C VAL A 31 -1.10 -6.57 -3.39
N ARG A 32 -0.50 -7.20 -4.42
CA ARG A 32 0.04 -6.47 -5.58
C ARG A 32 -1.04 -5.83 -6.46
N ASN A 33 -2.22 -6.43 -6.53
CA ASN A 33 -3.33 -5.94 -7.34
C ASN A 33 -4.24 -4.95 -6.58
N HIS A 34 -4.00 -4.74 -5.28
CA HIS A 34 -4.76 -3.77 -4.52
C HIS A 34 -4.53 -2.35 -5.08
N PRO A 35 -5.57 -1.53 -5.34
CA PRO A 35 -5.42 -0.24 -6.02
C PRO A 35 -4.42 0.74 -5.38
N SER A 36 -4.26 0.68 -4.05
CA SER A 36 -3.28 1.53 -3.34
C SER A 36 -1.82 1.09 -3.52
N ILE A 37 -1.59 -0.16 -3.91
CA ILE A 37 -0.26 -0.77 -4.06
C ILE A 37 0.11 -0.95 -5.52
N GLN A 38 -0.88 -1.27 -6.35
CA GLN A 38 -0.73 -1.49 -7.78
C GLN A 38 0.01 -0.30 -8.41
N HIS A 39 1.16 -0.56 -9.02
CA HIS A 39 2.07 0.44 -9.62
C HIS A 39 2.78 1.41 -8.65
N SER A 40 2.55 1.29 -7.34
CA SER A 40 3.23 2.10 -6.33
C SER A 40 4.61 1.52 -6.03
N ILE A 41 4.70 0.31 -5.51
CA ILE A 41 5.97 -0.32 -5.11
C ILE A 41 6.04 -1.80 -5.49
N PRO A 42 7.24 -2.36 -5.77
CA PRO A 42 7.41 -3.79 -5.96
C PRO A 42 7.21 -4.54 -4.63
N ILE A 43 6.51 -5.67 -4.66
CA ILE A 43 6.33 -6.53 -3.48
C ILE A 43 6.91 -7.92 -3.77
N PRO A 44 8.22 -8.17 -3.53
CA PRO A 44 8.81 -9.50 -3.67
C PRO A 44 8.29 -10.48 -2.60
N SER A 45 8.00 -11.72 -3.01
CA SER A 45 7.60 -12.80 -2.10
C SER A 45 8.82 -13.51 -1.49
N SER A 46 9.57 -12.82 -0.63
CA SER A 46 10.79 -13.34 0.00
C SER A 46 11.08 -12.70 1.36
N ASN A 47 12.06 -13.24 2.09
CA ASN A 47 12.57 -12.63 3.33
C ASN A 47 13.85 -11.81 3.11
N SER A 48 14.14 -11.39 1.88
CA SER A 48 15.27 -10.48 1.65
C SER A 48 15.04 -9.15 2.40
N PRO A 49 16.11 -8.44 2.81
CA PRO A 49 15.97 -7.13 3.45
C PRO A 49 15.14 -6.15 2.62
N ALA A 50 15.29 -6.19 1.29
CA ALA A 50 14.50 -5.37 0.37
C ALA A 50 13.02 -5.75 0.40
N ALA A 51 12.69 -7.05 0.36
CA ALA A 51 11.30 -7.53 0.40
C ALA A 51 10.60 -7.17 1.72
N LYS A 52 11.28 -7.32 2.85
CA LYS A 52 10.80 -6.91 4.18
C LYS A 52 10.45 -5.43 4.23
N ARG A 53 11.35 -4.58 3.73
CA ARG A 53 11.14 -3.14 3.65
C ARG A 53 9.92 -2.80 2.78
N MET A 54 9.78 -3.46 1.63
CA MET A 54 8.62 -3.23 0.76
C MET A 54 7.31 -3.67 1.42
N ARG A 55 7.30 -4.75 2.21
CA ARG A 55 6.10 -5.15 2.98
C ARG A 55 5.71 -4.10 4.01
N ALA A 56 6.66 -3.60 4.80
CA ALA A 56 6.40 -2.55 5.78
C ALA A 56 5.91 -1.24 5.12
N ALA A 57 6.52 -0.86 3.99
CA ALA A 57 6.07 0.28 3.20
C ALA A 57 4.65 0.07 2.63
N ALA A 58 4.33 -1.12 2.13
CA ALA A 58 3.00 -1.46 1.62
C ALA A 58 1.94 -1.39 2.72
N ALA A 59 2.25 -1.92 3.91
CA ALA A 59 1.40 -1.83 5.08
C ALA A 59 1.13 -0.35 5.42
N LEU A 60 2.17 0.48 5.43
CA LEU A 60 2.01 1.89 5.75
C LEU A 60 1.22 2.67 4.68
N ILE A 61 1.43 2.38 3.39
CA ILE A 61 0.62 2.93 2.27
C ILE A 61 -0.85 2.57 2.44
N MET A 62 -1.15 1.29 2.67
CA MET A 62 -2.54 0.87 2.84
C MET A 62 -3.18 1.49 4.06
N TYR A 63 -2.46 1.50 5.18
CA TYR A 63 -2.97 2.06 6.43
C TYR A 63 -3.24 3.56 6.29
N SER A 64 -2.32 4.33 5.70
CA SER A 64 -2.51 5.77 5.49
C SER A 64 -3.70 6.06 4.56
N ARG A 65 -3.93 5.25 3.52
CA ARG A 65 -5.10 5.36 2.64
C ARG A 65 -6.40 5.03 3.36
N ALA A 66 -6.41 4.00 4.21
CA ALA A 66 -7.57 3.65 5.04
C ALA A 66 -7.87 4.76 6.06
N LEU A 67 -6.85 5.32 6.70
CA LEU A 67 -6.98 6.47 7.60
C LEU A 67 -7.56 7.69 6.87
N ALA A 68 -7.07 8.00 5.67
CA ALA A 68 -7.61 9.10 4.86
C ALA A 68 -9.09 8.91 4.52
N LYS A 69 -9.49 7.67 4.22
CA LYS A 69 -10.86 7.32 3.87
C LYS A 69 -11.83 7.41 5.04
N TYR A 70 -11.41 7.01 6.24
CA TYR A 70 -12.33 6.81 7.36
C TYR A 70 -12.07 7.71 8.58
N ILE A 71 -10.82 8.05 8.88
CA ILE A 71 -10.45 8.81 10.09
C ILE A 71 -10.20 10.29 9.77
N TRP A 72 -9.42 10.62 8.74
CA TRP A 72 -9.06 12.01 8.42
C TRP A 72 -10.18 12.77 7.69
N ARG A 73 -11.38 12.70 8.24
CA ARG A 73 -12.61 13.30 7.72
C ARG A 73 -12.90 14.62 8.46
N PRO A 74 -13.65 15.55 7.86
CA PRO A 74 -14.00 16.81 8.52
C PRO A 74 -14.98 16.64 9.70
N THR A 75 -15.89 15.67 9.61
CA THR A 75 -16.87 15.35 10.67
C THR A 75 -17.20 13.85 10.70
N TYR A 76 -17.87 13.38 11.75
CA TYR A 76 -18.36 11.99 11.84
C TYR A 76 -19.90 11.90 11.91
N ILE A 77 -20.63 12.87 11.36
CA ILE A 77 -22.11 12.84 11.39
C ILE A 77 -22.66 11.68 10.55
N THR A 78 -22.09 11.47 9.37
CA THR A 78 -22.51 10.45 8.40
C THR A 78 -21.43 9.40 8.23
N ARG A 79 -21.86 8.18 7.91
CA ARG A 79 -20.95 7.10 7.51
C ARG A 79 -20.44 7.31 6.08
N GLU A 80 -21.29 7.88 5.23
CA GLU A 80 -21.00 8.18 3.84
C GLU A 80 -20.14 9.44 3.71
N THR A 81 -19.36 9.51 2.62
CA THR A 81 -18.41 10.58 2.32
C THR A 81 -19.04 11.74 1.53
N ASP A 82 -20.34 11.69 1.20
CA ASP A 82 -21.00 12.75 0.43
C ASP A 82 -21.07 14.08 1.19
N LEU A 83 -21.18 14.02 2.52
CA LEU A 83 -21.04 15.22 3.35
C LEU A 83 -19.63 15.80 3.24
N ASP A 84 -18.60 14.96 3.16
CA ASP A 84 -17.21 15.42 3.03
C ASP A 84 -17.00 16.13 1.69
N LYS A 85 -17.57 15.58 0.61
CA LYS A 85 -17.55 16.21 -0.72
C LYS A 85 -18.30 17.54 -0.73
N THR A 86 -19.43 17.61 -0.03
CA THR A 86 -20.23 18.84 0.10
C THR A 86 -19.44 19.92 0.84
N LEU A 87 -18.78 19.57 1.96
CA LEU A 87 -17.90 20.48 2.68
C LEU A 87 -16.68 20.88 1.83
N ALA A 88 -16.07 19.98 1.07
CA ALA A 88 -14.99 20.31 0.15
C ALA A 88 -15.44 21.27 -0.98
N SER A 89 -16.66 21.10 -1.49
CA SER A 89 -17.24 21.98 -2.51
C SER A 89 -17.57 23.36 -1.95
N LEU A 90 -17.96 23.41 -0.66
CA LEU A 90 -18.20 24.65 0.06
C LEU A 90 -16.89 25.40 0.34
N GLU A 91 -15.84 24.71 0.77
CA GLU A 91 -14.50 25.28 0.95
C GLU A 91 -13.99 25.95 -0.32
N ALA A 92 -14.16 25.30 -1.47
CA ALA A 92 -13.72 25.83 -2.77
C ALA A 92 -14.46 27.12 -3.19
N GLN A 93 -15.61 27.43 -2.58
CA GLN A 93 -16.40 28.63 -2.86
C GLN A 93 -16.21 29.70 -1.79
N ASP A 94 -16.21 29.29 -0.52
CA ASP A 94 -16.09 30.14 0.66
C ASP A 94 -15.50 29.31 1.82
N PRO A 95 -14.17 29.40 2.04
CA PRO A 95 -13.49 28.68 3.12
C PRO A 95 -14.05 28.98 4.51
N LEU A 96 -14.49 30.22 4.75
CA LEU A 96 -15.03 30.64 6.04
C LEU A 96 -16.40 30.02 6.28
N HIS A 97 -17.24 29.94 5.24
CA HIS A 97 -18.52 29.25 5.31
C HIS A 97 -18.35 27.75 5.59
N GLU A 98 -17.36 27.08 4.99
CA GLU A 98 -17.05 25.70 5.34
C GLU A 98 -16.69 25.56 6.82
N ALA A 99 -15.82 26.43 7.33
CA ALA A 99 -15.39 26.39 8.73
C ALA A 99 -16.58 26.53 9.69
N TYR A 100 -17.50 27.45 9.41
CA TYR A 100 -18.73 27.61 10.21
C TYR A 100 -19.64 26.38 10.12
N ALA A 101 -19.88 25.87 8.92
CA ALA A 101 -20.71 24.68 8.72
C ALA A 101 -20.12 23.48 9.47
N ARG A 102 -18.83 23.23 9.33
CA ARG A 102 -18.10 22.17 10.04
C ARG A 102 -18.17 22.35 11.56
N ALA A 103 -17.96 23.56 12.08
CA ALA A 103 -18.05 23.85 13.51
C ALA A 103 -19.45 23.56 14.09
N VAL A 104 -20.50 23.90 13.34
CA VAL A 104 -21.88 23.57 13.71
C VAL A 104 -22.10 22.06 13.70
N LEU A 105 -21.70 21.39 12.60
CA LEU A 105 -21.82 19.94 12.46
C LEU A 105 -21.10 19.20 13.59
N LEU A 106 -19.89 19.60 13.97
CA LEU A 106 -19.14 18.99 15.08
C LEU A 106 -19.84 19.11 16.44
N LYS A 107 -20.70 20.10 16.63
CA LYS A 107 -21.50 20.28 17.85
C LYS A 107 -22.83 19.54 17.81
N ILE A 108 -23.32 19.18 16.62
CA ILE A 108 -24.58 18.47 16.46
C ILE A 108 -24.36 16.98 16.75
N SER A 109 -25.19 16.43 17.65
CA SER A 109 -25.26 15.01 18.02
C SER A 109 -23.89 14.37 18.35
N PRO A 110 -23.21 14.80 19.42
CA PRO A 110 -21.92 14.24 19.84
C PRO A 110 -21.94 12.71 20.01
N GLU A 111 -23.05 12.16 20.51
CA GLU A 111 -23.23 10.72 20.71
C GLU A 111 -23.22 9.96 19.38
N ARG A 112 -23.90 10.50 18.35
CA ARG A 112 -23.92 9.91 17.00
C ARG A 112 -22.53 9.95 16.38
N GLN A 113 -21.80 11.05 16.57
CA GLN A 113 -20.44 11.17 16.06
C GLN A 113 -19.49 10.21 16.75
N ALA A 114 -19.62 9.98 18.05
CA ALA A 114 -18.83 8.98 18.77
C ALA A 114 -19.09 7.55 18.22
N VAL A 115 -20.35 7.19 17.95
CA VAL A 115 -20.70 5.89 17.35
C VAL A 115 -20.14 5.75 15.93
N CYS A 116 -20.28 6.78 15.11
CA CYS A 116 -19.76 6.77 13.74
C CYS A 116 -18.23 6.72 13.73
N ARG A 117 -17.56 7.45 14.62
CA ARG A 117 -16.11 7.42 14.82
C ARG A 117 -15.62 6.02 15.17
N GLN A 118 -16.29 5.33 16.11
CA GLN A 118 -15.93 3.94 16.42
C GLN A 118 -16.14 3.00 15.23
N SER A 119 -17.15 3.26 14.41
CA SER A 119 -17.40 2.49 13.19
C SER A 119 -16.30 2.72 12.14
N CYS A 120 -15.84 3.95 11.99
CA CYS A 120 -14.72 4.31 11.12
C CYS A 120 -13.44 3.55 11.50
N ILE A 121 -13.14 3.45 12.79
CA ILE A 121 -12.00 2.66 13.30
C ILE A 121 -12.13 1.19 12.91
N LYS A 122 -13.32 0.60 13.05
CA LYS A 122 -13.56 -0.79 12.63
C LYS A 122 -13.34 -0.98 11.13
N TYR A 123 -13.77 -0.01 10.31
CA TYR A 123 -13.55 -0.06 8.86
C TYR A 123 -12.07 0.06 8.48
N VAL A 124 -11.28 0.90 9.16
CA VAL A 124 -9.83 0.94 8.95
C VAL A 124 -9.20 -0.42 9.21
N VAL A 125 -9.52 -1.03 10.35
CA VAL A 125 -8.98 -2.35 10.71
C VAL A 125 -9.42 -3.42 9.71
N ALA A 126 -10.70 -3.43 9.33
CA ALA A 126 -11.23 -4.40 8.37
C ALA A 126 -10.59 -4.26 6.98
N ASP A 127 -10.59 -3.05 6.39
CA ASP A 127 -10.00 -2.78 5.06
C ASP A 127 -8.50 -3.13 5.05
N PHE A 128 -7.78 -2.88 6.15
CA PHE A 128 -6.38 -3.24 6.25
C PHE A 128 -6.18 -4.77 6.34
N MET A 129 -6.90 -5.43 7.24
CA MET A 129 -6.74 -6.87 7.51
C MET A 129 -7.14 -7.74 6.34
N ASP A 130 -8.12 -7.31 5.53
CA ASP A 130 -8.59 -8.02 4.35
C ASP A 130 -7.45 -8.31 3.34
N VAL A 131 -6.47 -7.41 3.24
CA VAL A 131 -5.37 -7.53 2.28
C VAL A 131 -4.04 -7.85 2.95
N MET A 132 -3.70 -7.18 4.06
CA MET A 132 -2.39 -7.36 4.72
C MET A 132 -2.40 -8.38 5.85
N GLY A 133 -3.57 -8.82 6.32
CA GLY A 133 -3.67 -9.74 7.47
C GLY A 133 -2.93 -11.07 7.23
N CYS A 134 -2.96 -11.58 5.99
CA CYS A 134 -2.25 -12.81 5.62
C CYS A 134 -0.71 -12.67 5.62
N LEU A 135 -0.20 -11.43 5.60
CA LEU A 135 1.23 -11.13 5.66
C LEU A 135 1.71 -10.81 7.09
N VAL A 136 0.85 -10.97 8.10
CA VAL A 136 1.27 -10.87 9.50
C VAL A 136 1.91 -12.20 9.93
N PRO A 137 3.14 -12.18 10.50
CA PRO A 137 3.80 -13.36 11.05
C PRO A 137 2.91 -14.08 12.06
N GLU A 138 2.96 -15.43 12.09
CA GLU A 138 2.09 -16.24 12.95
C GLU A 138 2.20 -15.87 14.43
N GLU A 139 3.42 -15.58 14.88
CA GLU A 139 3.75 -15.12 16.24
C GLU A 139 3.04 -13.83 16.67
N HIS A 140 2.56 -13.02 15.72
CA HIS A 140 1.94 -11.72 15.99
C HIS A 140 0.46 -11.67 15.60
N ARG A 141 -0.10 -12.71 14.98
CA ARG A 141 -1.48 -12.68 14.45
C ARG A 141 -2.54 -12.33 15.50
N ASP A 142 -2.44 -12.92 16.69
CA ASP A 142 -3.44 -12.75 17.75
C ASP A 142 -3.42 -11.34 18.36
N SER A 143 -2.25 -10.70 18.40
CA SER A 143 -2.06 -9.37 19.00
C SER A 143 -2.14 -8.23 17.97
N PHE A 144 -1.92 -8.53 16.68
CA PHE A 144 -1.83 -7.51 15.63
C PHE A 144 -3.14 -6.75 15.42
N GLN A 145 -4.27 -7.45 15.24
CA GLN A 145 -5.55 -6.78 15.00
C GLN A 145 -5.98 -5.90 16.21
N PRO A 146 -5.89 -6.37 17.46
CA PRO A 146 -6.08 -5.50 18.63
C PRO A 146 -5.13 -4.30 18.67
N GLY A 147 -3.84 -4.49 18.36
CA GLY A 147 -2.84 -3.42 18.31
C GLY A 147 -3.15 -2.37 17.23
N LEU A 148 -3.54 -2.80 16.04
CA LEU A 148 -3.94 -1.91 14.94
C LEU A 148 -5.18 -1.09 15.29
N LYS A 149 -6.14 -1.70 16.00
CA LYS A 149 -7.31 -1.00 16.54
C LYS A 149 -6.91 0.08 17.53
N GLN A 150 -6.03 -0.25 18.48
CA GLN A 150 -5.54 0.71 19.48
C GLN A 150 -4.77 1.87 18.84
N LEU A 151 -3.89 1.58 17.87
CA LEU A 151 -3.20 2.60 17.09
C LEU A 151 -4.19 3.53 16.37
N SER A 152 -5.21 2.95 15.75
CA SER A 152 -6.25 3.70 15.04
C SER A 152 -7.10 4.56 15.99
N GLU A 153 -7.38 4.08 17.20
CA GLU A 153 -8.02 4.85 18.27
C GLU A 153 -7.18 6.08 18.65
N LYS A 154 -5.88 5.88 18.91
CA LYS A 154 -4.93 6.97 19.23
C LYS A 154 -4.87 8.02 18.12
N ILE A 155 -4.76 7.61 16.87
CA ILE A 155 -4.73 8.53 15.71
C ILE A 155 -6.07 9.27 15.59
N SER A 156 -7.18 8.56 15.78
CA SER A 156 -8.51 9.16 15.72
C SER A 156 -8.75 10.18 16.83
N ASP A 157 -8.20 9.96 18.04
CA ASP A 157 -8.29 10.93 19.15
C ASP A 157 -7.53 12.20 18.83
N GLY A 158 -6.32 12.07 18.28
CA GLY A 158 -5.55 13.21 17.79
C GLY A 158 -6.29 13.97 16.69
N TRP A 159 -6.89 13.26 15.74
CA TRP A 159 -7.65 13.89 14.64
C TRP A 159 -8.92 14.58 15.12
N PHE A 160 -9.57 14.07 16.17
CA PHE A 160 -10.75 14.72 16.75
C PHE A 160 -10.44 16.11 17.31
N ALA A 161 -9.21 16.36 17.77
CA ALA A 161 -8.76 17.70 18.12
C ALA A 161 -8.56 18.57 16.88
N VAL A 162 -7.92 18.03 15.84
CA VAL A 162 -7.70 18.70 14.54
C VAL A 162 -9.01 19.14 13.89
N GLN A 163 -10.05 18.33 13.94
CA GLN A 163 -11.38 18.66 13.40
C GLN A 163 -11.96 19.95 13.97
N LYS A 164 -11.56 20.38 15.18
CA LYS A 164 -12.11 21.56 15.86
C LYS A 164 -11.36 22.85 15.55
N LEU A 165 -10.26 22.78 14.80
CA LEU A 165 -9.52 23.96 14.38
C LEU A 165 -10.37 24.83 13.45
N GLN A 166 -10.12 26.15 13.45
CA GLN A 166 -10.78 27.04 12.51
C GLN A 166 -10.25 26.76 11.10
N GLU A 167 -8.94 26.60 10.99
CA GLU A 167 -8.24 26.17 9.80
C GLU A 167 -8.62 24.73 9.47
N LYS A 168 -8.93 24.48 8.20
CA LYS A 168 -9.24 23.14 7.75
C LYS A 168 -7.93 22.42 7.46
N VAL A 169 -7.70 21.32 8.16
CA VAL A 169 -6.55 20.43 7.90
C VAL A 169 -6.99 19.27 7.03
N LYS A 170 -6.21 18.94 5.98
CA LYS A 170 -6.46 17.80 5.10
C LYS A 170 -5.19 17.02 4.77
N PRO A 171 -5.28 15.68 4.62
CA PRO A 171 -4.18 14.89 4.09
C PRO A 171 -4.05 15.11 2.58
N SER A 172 -2.82 15.27 2.08
CA SER A 172 -2.52 15.29 0.65
C SER A 172 -1.52 14.18 0.27
N PHE A 173 -1.86 13.46 -0.80
CA PHE A 173 -1.01 12.41 -1.39
C PHE A 173 -0.37 12.87 -2.70
N HIS A 174 -0.39 14.18 -3.00
CA HIS A 174 0.09 14.75 -4.26
C HIS A 174 1.40 15.51 -4.04
N PHE A 175 2.33 15.39 -4.98
CA PHE A 175 3.64 16.05 -4.97
C PHE A 175 3.60 17.55 -5.31
N ASN A 176 2.48 18.23 -5.04
CA ASN A 176 2.26 19.62 -5.43
C ASN A 176 3.29 20.59 -4.82
N TYR A 177 3.96 20.17 -3.75
CA TYR A 177 4.93 20.96 -3.01
C TYR A 177 6.16 20.09 -2.69
N LEU A 178 7.26 20.32 -3.40
CA LEU A 178 8.45 19.45 -3.36
C LEU A 178 9.21 19.51 -2.04
N GLU A 179 9.15 20.65 -1.34
CA GLU A 179 9.83 20.89 -0.06
C GLU A 179 9.19 20.14 1.13
N GLU A 180 8.04 19.50 0.91
CA GLU A 180 7.21 18.91 1.96
C GLU A 180 7.45 17.41 2.19
N TRP A 181 8.33 16.78 1.41
CA TRP A 181 8.49 15.33 1.40
C TRP A 181 9.80 14.88 2.02
N GLN A 182 9.70 13.92 2.94
CA GLN A 182 10.85 13.25 3.53
C GLN A 182 10.98 11.81 3.00
N PRO A 183 12.20 11.29 2.85
CA PRO A 183 12.39 9.89 2.54
C PRO A 183 11.95 9.05 3.75
N LEU A 184 11.40 7.87 3.48
CA LEU A 184 11.03 6.92 4.52
C LEU A 184 12.28 6.60 5.35
N PRO A 185 12.22 6.71 6.69
CA PRO A 185 13.37 6.43 7.53
C PRO A 185 13.94 5.05 7.23
N GLN A 186 15.27 4.96 7.28
CA GLN A 186 15.96 3.68 7.21
C GLN A 186 16.54 3.35 8.57
N THR A 187 16.31 2.14 9.06
CA THR A 187 17.16 1.55 10.08
C THR A 187 18.57 1.44 9.47
N PRO A 188 19.58 2.13 10.04
CA PRO A 188 20.90 2.21 9.40
C PRO A 188 21.54 0.83 9.41
N SER A 189 21.70 0.24 8.22
CA SER A 189 22.45 -1.01 8.03
C SER A 189 23.85 -0.74 7.44
N SER A 190 24.14 0.47 6.95
CA SER A 190 25.49 0.93 6.57
C SER A 190 25.56 2.46 6.42
N PRO A 191 26.73 3.10 6.70
CA PRO A 191 26.89 4.57 6.66
C PRO A 191 26.77 5.20 5.26
N ASP A 192 26.97 4.44 4.19
CA ASP A 192 27.04 4.97 2.80
C ASP A 192 25.68 5.36 2.18
N GLN A 193 24.54 5.08 2.85
CA GLN A 193 23.21 5.33 2.27
C GLN A 193 22.63 6.73 2.57
N LEU A 194 23.22 7.52 3.46
CA LEU A 194 22.70 8.84 3.83
C LEU A 194 22.85 9.92 2.73
N ALA A 195 23.71 9.72 1.73
CA ALA A 195 24.15 10.80 0.84
C ALA A 195 23.31 11.00 -0.45
N SER A 196 22.28 10.18 -0.73
CA SER A 196 21.50 10.29 -1.99
C SER A 196 19.99 10.46 -1.84
N SER A 197 19.49 10.63 -0.62
CA SER A 197 18.06 10.58 -0.30
C SER A 197 17.41 11.96 -0.25
N ALA A 198 17.43 12.70 -1.36
CA ALA A 198 16.53 13.85 -1.53
C ALA A 198 15.31 13.39 -2.34
N PRO A 199 14.10 13.33 -1.75
CA PRO A 199 12.87 13.22 -2.52
C PRO A 199 12.55 14.61 -3.07
N GLY A 200 12.30 14.71 -4.37
CA GLY A 200 11.99 16.00 -4.98
C GLY A 200 11.12 15.92 -6.23
N ASP A 201 10.56 14.76 -6.57
CA ASP A 201 9.63 14.63 -7.72
C ASP A 201 8.87 13.29 -7.66
N GLU A 202 7.64 13.26 -8.18
CA GLU A 202 6.83 12.05 -8.42
C GLU A 202 7.57 11.03 -9.32
N SER A 203 8.41 11.53 -10.22
CA SER A 203 9.31 10.72 -11.05
C SER A 203 10.41 10.00 -10.26
N SER A 204 10.61 10.38 -8.99
CA SER A 204 11.71 9.94 -8.12
C SER A 204 11.26 9.29 -6.79
N ALA A 205 9.95 9.27 -6.49
CA ALA A 205 9.46 8.69 -5.25
C ALA A 205 7.99 8.24 -5.30
N ARG A 206 7.55 7.55 -4.25
CA ARG A 206 6.18 7.05 -4.08
C ARG A 206 5.67 7.43 -2.70
N VAL A 207 4.47 8.00 -2.62
CA VAL A 207 3.89 8.45 -1.34
C VAL A 207 3.54 7.26 -0.46
N VAL A 208 4.06 7.26 0.76
CA VAL A 208 3.81 6.26 1.80
C VAL A 208 2.87 6.83 2.88
N TRP A 209 3.12 8.08 3.27
CA TRP A 209 2.32 8.80 4.25
C TRP A 209 2.06 10.22 3.75
N PRO A 210 0.82 10.74 3.83
CA PRO A 210 0.50 12.02 3.23
C PRO A 210 1.17 13.19 3.97
N THR A 211 1.31 14.31 3.27
CA THR A 211 1.48 15.61 3.93
C THR A 211 0.15 16.01 4.57
N PHE A 212 0.21 16.88 5.58
CA PHE A 212 -0.98 17.54 6.10
C PHE A 212 -0.88 19.01 5.77
N LEU A 213 -1.89 19.51 5.07
CA LEU A 213 -2.01 20.89 4.67
C LEU A 213 -3.11 21.54 5.49
N TYR A 214 -2.98 22.83 5.76
CA TYR A 214 -4.06 23.62 6.33
C TYR A 214 -4.40 24.79 5.43
N THR A 215 -5.70 25.09 5.32
CA THR A 215 -6.22 26.27 4.63
C THR A 215 -6.64 27.28 5.68
N ASN A 216 -6.05 28.48 5.66
CA ASN A 216 -6.50 29.57 6.50
C ASN A 216 -7.76 30.20 5.86
N PRO A 217 -8.91 30.32 6.56
CA PRO A 217 -10.09 30.92 5.96
C PRO A 217 -9.93 32.42 5.61
N ASP A 218 -8.97 33.11 6.23
CA ASP A 218 -8.67 34.53 5.97
C ASP A 218 -7.66 34.71 4.83
N HIS A 219 -6.90 33.67 4.49
CA HIS A 219 -5.89 33.67 3.44
C HIS A 219 -6.09 32.44 2.56
N GLU A 220 -6.55 32.61 1.31
CA GLU A 220 -6.87 31.52 0.35
C GLU A 220 -5.67 30.64 -0.05
N THR A 221 -4.57 30.66 0.71
CA THR A 221 -3.36 29.88 0.50
C THR A 221 -3.36 28.64 1.39
N GLU A 222 -3.07 27.49 0.78
CA GLU A 222 -2.74 26.27 1.50
C GLU A 222 -1.30 26.35 2.01
N GLU A 223 -1.09 25.93 3.25
CA GLU A 223 0.23 25.87 3.87
C GLU A 223 0.51 24.49 4.47
N LEU A 224 1.80 24.12 4.53
CA LEU A 224 2.23 22.87 5.13
C LEU A 224 2.07 22.89 6.65
N LEU A 225 1.25 21.98 7.18
CA LEU A 225 1.21 21.68 8.61
C LEU A 225 2.22 20.60 9.00
N HIS A 226 2.34 19.55 8.19
CA HIS A 226 3.24 18.44 8.46
C HIS A 226 3.73 17.78 7.18
N HIS A 227 5.04 17.54 7.10
CA HIS A 227 5.70 16.86 5.99
C HIS A 227 5.16 15.44 5.79
N GLY A 228 5.13 15.00 4.54
CA GLY A 228 4.77 13.63 4.16
C GLY A 228 6.00 12.74 4.04
N TYR A 229 5.77 11.44 3.87
CA TYR A 229 6.84 10.46 3.68
C TYR A 229 6.70 9.72 2.37
N THR A 230 7.83 9.54 1.71
CA THR A 230 7.92 8.87 0.43
C THR A 230 8.96 7.77 0.47
N ILE A 231 8.80 6.76 -0.38
CA ILE A 231 9.83 5.78 -0.65
C ILE A 231 10.45 6.08 -2.02
N THR A 232 11.77 6.27 -2.05
CA THR A 232 12.51 6.70 -3.24
C THR A 232 12.81 5.53 -4.17
N TYR A 233 13.10 5.79 -5.45
CA TYR A 233 13.54 4.71 -6.36
C TYR A 233 14.83 4.04 -5.90
N ALA A 234 15.73 4.78 -5.26
CA ALA A 234 16.93 4.19 -4.66
C ALA A 234 16.58 3.14 -3.59
N GLN A 235 15.55 3.40 -2.78
CA GLN A 235 15.05 2.46 -1.76
C GLN A 235 14.31 1.27 -2.36
N ILE A 236 13.69 1.46 -3.52
CA ILE A 236 12.91 0.45 -4.26
C ILE A 236 13.81 -0.48 -5.10
N GLY A 237 14.95 0.03 -5.60
CA GLY A 237 15.70 -0.59 -6.69
C GLY A 237 16.16 -2.04 -6.46
N ASP A 238 16.48 -2.42 -5.22
CA ASP A 238 16.88 -3.80 -4.91
C ASP A 238 15.69 -4.77 -4.95
N ALA A 239 14.50 -4.33 -4.58
CA ALA A 239 13.28 -5.12 -4.68
C ALA A 239 12.84 -5.31 -6.14
N GLU A 240 13.00 -4.29 -7.00
CA GLU A 240 12.75 -4.41 -8.44
C GLU A 240 13.69 -5.44 -9.08
N LYS A 241 15.00 -5.32 -8.82
CA LYS A 241 16.00 -6.29 -9.32
C LYS A 241 15.66 -7.71 -8.89
N GLU A 242 15.17 -7.90 -7.66
CA GLU A 242 14.74 -9.21 -7.17
C GLU A 242 13.57 -9.78 -7.99
N LEU A 243 12.52 -8.98 -8.22
CA LEU A 243 11.37 -9.39 -9.03
C LEU A 243 11.78 -9.70 -10.47
N SER A 244 12.61 -8.86 -11.10
CA SER A 244 13.11 -9.09 -12.46
C SER A 244 13.91 -10.40 -12.55
N ARG A 245 14.81 -10.67 -11.61
CA ARG A 245 15.59 -11.93 -11.57
C ARG A 245 14.68 -13.14 -11.41
N ARG A 246 13.64 -13.05 -10.57
CA ARG A 246 12.66 -14.13 -10.39
C ARG A 246 11.84 -14.37 -11.65
N ALA A 247 11.39 -13.32 -12.33
CA ALA A 247 10.67 -13.41 -13.59
C ALA A 247 11.51 -14.12 -14.67
N VAL A 248 12.78 -13.73 -14.83
CA VAL A 248 13.73 -14.38 -15.76
C VAL A 248 13.88 -15.87 -15.44
N ARG A 249 14.09 -16.23 -14.18
CA ARG A 249 14.20 -17.64 -13.75
C ARG A 249 12.93 -18.44 -14.03
N LYS A 250 11.74 -17.83 -13.86
CA LYS A 250 10.45 -18.47 -14.16
C LYS A 250 10.32 -18.75 -15.66
N THR A 251 10.66 -17.78 -16.51
CA THR A 251 10.62 -17.94 -17.97
C THR A 251 11.59 -19.00 -18.47
N LEU A 252 12.83 -19.05 -17.94
CA LEU A 252 13.80 -20.08 -18.29
C LEU A 252 13.30 -21.49 -17.95
N ARG A 253 12.75 -21.69 -16.74
CA ARG A 253 12.19 -22.98 -16.32
C ARG A 253 11.02 -23.43 -17.21
N LEU A 254 10.13 -22.51 -17.58
CA LEU A 254 9.01 -22.81 -18.48
C LEU A 254 9.50 -23.20 -19.88
N ASN A 255 10.52 -22.52 -20.39
CA ASN A 255 11.11 -22.83 -21.69
C ASN A 255 11.82 -24.20 -21.68
N GLU A 256 12.59 -24.51 -20.63
CA GLU A 256 13.22 -25.83 -20.44
C GLU A 256 12.18 -26.97 -20.38
N GLN A 257 11.07 -26.77 -19.66
CA GLN A 257 9.98 -27.73 -19.58
C GLN A 257 9.27 -27.91 -20.94
N ALA A 258 9.07 -26.84 -21.70
CA ALA A 258 8.51 -26.92 -23.04
C ALA A 258 9.44 -27.69 -24.01
N ILE A 259 10.75 -27.43 -23.95
CA ILE A 259 11.76 -28.14 -24.76
C ILE A 259 11.82 -29.63 -24.39
N ALA A 260 11.81 -29.97 -23.10
CA ALA A 260 11.81 -31.35 -22.62
C ALA A 260 10.50 -32.09 -22.98
N GLY A 261 9.35 -31.41 -22.90
CA GLY A 261 8.05 -31.94 -23.32
C GLY A 261 7.98 -32.23 -24.82
N ASN A 262 8.62 -31.40 -25.65
CA ASN A 262 8.64 -31.58 -27.10
C ASN A 262 9.59 -32.70 -27.56
N LYS A 263 10.70 -32.96 -26.83
CA LYS A 263 11.61 -34.10 -27.11
C LYS A 263 10.93 -35.46 -26.90
N LYS A 264 10.01 -35.60 -25.95
CA LYS A 264 9.28 -36.87 -25.71
C LYS A 264 8.23 -37.20 -26.78
N ARG A 265 7.84 -36.26 -27.64
CA ARG A 265 6.78 -36.47 -28.66
C ARG A 265 7.29 -36.81 -30.07
N ARG A 266 8.61 -36.86 -30.31
CA ARG A 266 9.17 -37.08 -31.64
C ARG A 266 9.56 -38.52 -32.00
N ASP A 267 9.37 -39.50 -31.11
CA ASP A 267 9.64 -40.92 -31.38
C ASP A 267 8.36 -41.77 -31.50
N SER A 268 7.50 -41.46 -32.47
CA SER A 268 6.52 -42.45 -32.95
C SER A 268 6.12 -42.19 -34.41
N GLY A 269 6.65 -43.02 -35.31
CA GLY A 269 6.04 -43.28 -36.61
C GLY A 269 6.86 -42.88 -37.84
N ILE A 270 7.92 -43.64 -38.16
CA ILE A 270 8.37 -43.79 -39.55
C ILE A 270 8.04 -45.23 -39.96
N PHE A 271 6.92 -45.42 -40.65
CA PHE A 271 6.57 -46.69 -41.30
C PHE A 271 7.06 -46.58 -42.76
N LEU A 272 8.19 -47.22 -43.07
CA LEU A 272 8.67 -47.35 -44.45
C LEU A 272 7.94 -48.53 -45.10
N SER A 273 7.05 -48.23 -46.04
CA SER A 273 6.47 -49.21 -46.96
C SER A 273 7.48 -49.57 -48.05
N HIS A 274 8.04 -50.79 -47.96
CA HIS A 274 8.75 -51.41 -49.07
C HIS A 274 7.84 -52.46 -49.74
N GLY A 275 7.51 -52.25 -51.02
CA GLY A 275 7.44 -53.34 -52.01
C GLY A 275 8.64 -53.21 -52.96
N PRO A 276 8.80 -54.04 -54.00
CA PRO A 276 8.01 -55.22 -54.43
C PRO A 276 8.91 -56.45 -54.77
N LEU A 277 8.34 -57.59 -55.20
CA LEU A 277 8.61 -58.23 -56.51
C LEU A 277 7.99 -59.62 -56.67
N LEU A 278 7.57 -59.86 -57.92
CA LEU A 278 6.96 -61.06 -58.51
C LEU A 278 7.85 -62.30 -58.46
N SER A 279 7.22 -63.48 -58.33
CA SER A 279 7.53 -64.64 -59.18
C SER A 279 6.41 -65.70 -59.11
N SER A 280 5.77 -65.97 -60.25
CA SER A 280 5.15 -67.28 -60.56
C SER A 280 6.19 -68.14 -61.33
N PRO A 281 5.91 -69.34 -61.87
CA PRO A 281 4.77 -70.28 -61.68
C PRO A 281 5.25 -71.75 -61.51
N VAL A 282 4.37 -72.71 -61.17
CA VAL A 282 4.47 -74.11 -61.65
C VAL A 282 3.09 -74.75 -61.85
N LYS A 283 2.91 -75.26 -63.08
CA LYS A 283 1.99 -76.25 -63.69
C LYS A 283 0.77 -76.74 -62.94
#